data_AF-A0A7X1FKB4-F1
#
_entry.id   AF-A0A7X1FKB4-F1
#
_cell.length_a   1.000
_cell.length_b   1.000
_cell.length_c   1.000
_cell.angle_alpha   90.00
_cell.angle_beta   90.00
_cell.angle_gamma   90.00
#
_symmetry.space_group_name_H-M   'P 1'
#
loop_
_entity.id
_entity.type
_entity.pdbx_description
1 polymer ?
#
loop_
_entity_poly.entity_id
_entity_poly.type
_entity_poly.pdbx_seq_one_letter_code
_entity_poly.pdbx_strand_id
1 'polypeptide(L)' 'MATTCRTSSGDLLDTICYQFYGHLNGSVEAVLDANQGLGDEPQPFRAGVLIVLPDLPAAVDAQVLLWD' A
#
# COMPACT_ATOMS: atom_id res chain seq x y z
N MET A 1 2.01 11.10 -10.58
CA MET A 1 2.86 11.82 -9.61
C MET A 1 2.63 11.15 -8.27
N ALA A 2 3.70 10.88 -7.51
CA ALA A 2 3.56 10.29 -6.17
C ALA A 2 2.65 11.15 -5.28
N THR A 3 1.74 10.49 -4.56
CA THR A 3 0.77 11.12 -3.66
C THR A 3 1.24 10.89 -2.22
N THR A 4 1.16 11.89 -1.34
CA THR A 4 1.47 11.71 0.08
C THR A 4 0.18 11.66 0.88
N CYS A 5 -0.02 10.62 1.69
CA CYS A 5 -1.11 10.54 2.63
C CYS A 5 -0.62 10.67 4.07
N ARG A 6 -1.56 10.93 4.98
CA ARG A 6 -1.32 10.98 6.42
C ARG A 6 -2.22 9.98 7.12
N THR A 7 -1.66 9.12 7.95
CA THR A 7 -2.41 8.11 8.68
C THR A 7 -3.27 8.70 9.78
N SER A 8 -4.37 8.03 10.10
CA SER A 8 -5.13 8.12 11.34
C SER A 8 -4.76 6.97 12.27
N SER A 9 -5.11 7.09 13.56
CA SER A 9 -4.85 6.04 14.54
C SER A 9 -5.63 4.77 14.17
N GLY A 10 -4.93 3.65 14.04
CA GLY A 10 -5.54 2.37 13.68
C GLY A 10 -5.43 2.01 12.21
N ASP A 11 -4.87 2.89 11.37
CA ASP A 11 -4.66 2.57 9.96
C ASP A 11 -3.67 1.42 9.77
N LEU A 12 -3.94 0.58 8.78
CA LEU A 12 -3.07 -0.52 8.35
C LEU A 12 -2.54 -0.23 6.94
N LEU A 13 -1.30 -0.62 6.68
CA LEU A 13 -0.63 -0.33 5.42
C LEU A 13 -1.34 -0.98 4.23
N ASP A 14 -1.69 -2.25 4.35
CA ASP A 14 -2.42 -3.01 3.32
C ASP A 14 -3.77 -2.37 3.02
N THR A 15 -4.50 -1.93 4.04
CA THR A 15 -5.79 -1.28 3.92
C THR A 15 -5.68 0.06 3.18
N ILE A 16 -4.66 0.87 3.48
CA ILE A 16 -4.38 2.10 2.74
C ILE A 16 -4.04 1.78 1.28
N CYS A 17 -3.16 0.80 1.04
CA CYS A 17 -2.75 0.41 -0.31
C CYS A 17 -3.95 -0.06 -1.13
N TYR A 18 -4.81 -0.91 -0.56
CA TYR A 18 -6.00 -1.41 -1.25
C TYR A 18 -7.00 -0.28 -1.56
N GLN A 19 -7.24 0.63 -0.61
CA GLN A 19 -8.14 1.76 -0.84
C GLN A 19 -7.64 2.73 -1.91
N PHE A 20 -6.32 2.92 -2.01
CA PHE A 20 -5.73 3.85 -2.97
C PHE A 20 -5.52 3.23 -4.36
N TYR A 21 -4.94 2.03 -4.44
CA TYR A 21 -4.59 1.38 -5.70
C TYR A 21 -5.68 0.42 -6.22
N GLY A 22 -6.60 -0.02 -5.36
CA GLY A 22 -7.62 -1.03 -5.70
C GLY A 22 -7.09 -2.47 -5.72
N HIS A 23 -5.81 -2.68 -5.42
CA HIS A 23 -5.18 -4.00 -5.35
C HIS A 23 -3.99 -4.02 -4.38
N LEU A 24 -3.60 -5.24 -3.98
CA LEU A 24 -2.42 -5.48 -3.15
C LEU A 24 -1.23 -6.06 -3.93
N ASN A 25 -1.42 -6.42 -5.20
CA ASN A 25 -0.36 -7.02 -6.00
C ASN A 25 0.82 -6.05 -6.20
N GLY A 26 1.92 -6.27 -5.47
CA GLY A 26 3.13 -5.46 -5.52
C GLY A 26 3.00 -4.04 -4.93
N SER A 27 1.85 -3.68 -4.35
CA SER A 27 1.61 -2.31 -3.91
C SER A 27 2.19 -2.01 -2.52
N VAL A 28 2.12 -2.96 -1.59
CA VAL A 28 2.69 -2.80 -0.25
C VAL A 28 4.21 -2.72 -0.32
N GLU A 29 4.82 -3.60 -1.11
CA GLU A 29 6.27 -3.68 -1.31
C GLU A 29 6.80 -2.40 -1.94
N ALA A 30 6.13 -1.88 -2.96
CA ALA A 30 6.51 -0.62 -3.59
C ALA A 30 6.38 0.57 -2.64
N VAL A 31 5.35 0.59 -1.78
CA VAL A 31 5.22 1.63 -0.74
C VAL A 31 6.33 1.49 0.29
N LEU A 32 6.67 0.28 0.76
CA LEU A 32 7.77 0.09 1.71
C LEU A 32 9.13 0.50 1.12
N ASP A 33 9.38 0.17 -0.15
CA ASP A 33 10.61 0.58 -0.85
C ASP A 33 10.74 2.11 -0.94
N ALA A 34 9.64 2.79 -1.26
CA ALA A 34 9.57 4.24 -1.32
C ALA A 34 9.60 4.94 0.05
N ASN A 35 9.37 4.23 1.15
CA ASN A 35 9.31 4.77 2.52
C ASN A 35 10.23 4.00 3.46
N GLN A 36 11.54 4.21 3.31
CA GLN A 36 12.55 3.59 4.18
C GLN A 36 12.25 3.85 5.67
N GLY A 37 12.24 2.78 6.47
CA GLY A 37 11.90 2.81 7.90
C GLY A 37 10.41 2.65 8.22
N LEU A 38 9.50 2.73 7.22
CA LEU A 38 8.07 2.50 7.46
C LEU A 38 7.77 1.07 7.91
N GLY A 39 8.56 0.09 7.46
CA GLY A 39 8.42 -1.31 7.87
C GLY A 39 8.74 -1.58 9.34
N ASP A 40 9.51 -0.70 9.98
CA ASP A 40 9.85 -0.78 11.41
C ASP A 40 8.80 -0.10 12.29
N GLU A 41 7.94 0.75 11.71
CA GLU A 41 6.86 1.40 12.45
C GLU A 41 5.78 0.36 12.83
N PRO A 42 5.41 0.28 14.12
CA PRO A 42 4.45 -0.72 14.56
C PRO A 42 3.08 -0.47 13.94
N GLN A 43 2.46 -1.56 13.49
CA GLN A 43 1.08 -1.57 13.01
C GLN A 43 0.13 -2.09 14.11
N PRO A 44 -1.09 -1.54 14.24
CA PRO A 44 -1.67 -0.44 13.46
C PRO A 44 -0.96 0.91 13.68
N PHE A 45 -0.89 1.73 12.63
CA PHE A 45 -0.17 3.00 12.70
C PHE A 45 -0.79 3.97 13.72
N ARG A 46 0.08 4.75 14.36
CA ARG A 46 -0.34 5.98 15.06
C ARG A 46 -0.86 7.01 14.05
N ALA A 47 -1.72 7.92 14.50
CA ALA A 47 -2.08 9.07 13.68
C ALA A 47 -0.85 9.92 13.33
N GLY A 48 -0.84 10.45 12.12
CA GLY A 48 0.12 11.46 11.67
C GLY A 48 1.36 10.94 10.97
N VAL A 49 1.50 9.61 10.75
CA VAL A 49 2.57 9.04 9.91
C VAL A 49 2.34 9.50 8.48
N LEU A 50 3.40 10.01 7.83
CA LEU A 50 3.36 10.42 6.43
C LEU A 50 3.86 9.27 5.57
N ILE A 51 3.06 8.87 4.59
CA ILE A 51 3.38 7.76 3.68
C ILE A 51 3.33 8.30 2.25
N VAL A 52 4.42 8.07 1.51
CA VAL A 52 4.50 8.34 0.07
C VAL A 52 3.92 7.13 -0.68
N LEU A 53 2.87 7.37 -1.45
CA LEU A 53 2.24 6.42 -2.34
C LEU A 53 2.81 6.66 -3.75
N PRO A 54 3.75 5.82 -4.23
CA PRO A 54 4.31 5.96 -5.58
C PRO A 54 3.25 5.69 -6.65
N ASP A 55 3.50 6.16 -7.88
CA ASP A 55 2.65 5.76 -9.00
C ASP A 55 2.86 4.27 -9.31
N LEU A 56 1.78 3.50 -9.32
CA LEU A 56 1.79 2.09 -9.68
C LEU A 56 0.97 1.83 -10.94
N PRO A 57 1.41 0.88 -11.79
CA PRO A 57 0.57 0.41 -12.89
C PRO A 57 -0.69 -0.23 -12.32
N ALA A 58 -1.81 -0.10 -13.04
CA ALA A 58 -3.03 -0.81 -12.68
C ALA A 58 -2.77 -2.32 -12.62
N ALA A 59 -3.46 -3.01 -11.71
CA ALA A 59 -3.39 -4.46 -11.62
C ALA A 59 -3.62 -5.11 -12.98
N VAL A 60 -2.75 -6.07 -13.31
CA VAL A 60 -2.96 -6.94 -14.45
C VAL A 60 -3.84 -8.10 -13.99
N ASP A 61 -5.06 -8.17 -14.51
CA ASP A 61 -5.95 -9.31 -14.32
C ASP A 61 -5.41 -10.51 -15.09
N ALA A 62 -4.62 -11.34 -14.41
CA ALA A 62 -4.25 -12.65 -14.93
C ALA A 62 -5.43 -13.61 -14.70
N GLN A 63 -6.16 -13.94 -15.76
CA GLN A 63 -7.15 -15.02 -15.70
C GLN A 63 -6.44 -16.37 -15.53
N VAL A 64 -6.77 -17.07 -14.45
CA VAL A 64 -6.32 -18.44 -14.20
C VAL A 64 -7.55 -19.35 -14.18
N LEU A 65 -7.55 -20.38 -15.01
CA LEU A 65 -8.51 -21.48 -14.89
C LEU A 65 -8.13 -22.31 -13.66
N LEU A 66 -9.01 -22.31 -12.67
CA LEU A 66 -8.77 -23.06 -11.44
C LEU A 66 -9.06 -24.56 -11.61
N TRP A 67 -9.90 -24.94 -12.57
CA TRP A 67 -10.36 -26.32 -12.80
C TRP A 67 -10.66 -26.55 -14.30
N ASP A 68 -10.58 -27.79 -14.76
CA ASP A 68 -10.95 -28.25 -16.13
C ASP A 68 -12.45 -28.60 -16.22
#